data_AF-A0A2S9K756-F1
#
_entry.id   AF-A0A2S9K756-F1
#
_cell.length_a   1.000
_cell.length_b   1.000
_cell.length_c   1.000
_cell.angle_alpha   90.00
_cell.angle_beta   90.00
_cell.angle_gamma   90.00
#
_symmetry.space_group_name_H-M   'P 1'
#
loop_
_entity.id
_entity.type
_entity.pdbx_description
1 polymer ?
#
loop_
_entity_poly.entity_id
_entity_poly.type
_entity_poly.pdbx_seq_one_letter_code
_entity_poly.pdbx_strand_id
1 'polypeptide(L)' 'MKFGFPRLWRRQPASGLPAEIEQARALIEAVDRGGLPLNPAKVNAIARDLGLEVSRQAPVEQTVERIRACLQR' A
#
# COMPACT_ATOMS: atom_id res chain seq x y z
N MET A 1 -5.28 3.30 28.93
CA MET A 1 -4.08 2.58 28.46
C MET A 1 -3.94 2.85 26.97
N LYS A 2 -2.94 3.64 26.55
CA LYS A 2 -2.70 4.00 25.15
C LYS A 2 -1.82 2.90 24.52
N PHE A 3 -2.40 2.01 23.72
CA PHE A 3 -1.64 1.01 22.98
C PHE A 3 -0.99 1.68 21.76
N GLY A 4 0.24 2.16 21.93
CA GLY A 4 1.11 2.53 20.82
C GLY A 4 1.71 1.26 20.23
N PHE A 5 1.27 0.87 19.03
CA PHE A 5 1.92 -0.21 18.28
C PHE A 5 3.29 0.26 17.80
N PRO A 6 4.35 -0.56 17.94
CA PRO A 6 5.68 -0.17 17.53
C PRO A 6 5.73 -0.10 16.01
N ARG A 7 6.00 1.11 15.52
CA ARG A 7 6.26 1.48 14.12
C ARG A 7 7.60 0.88 13.66
N LEU A 8 7.77 -0.44 13.80
CA LEU A 8 8.99 -1.15 13.40
C LEU A 8 8.84 -1.57 11.93
N TRP A 9 9.79 -1.11 11.12
CA TRP A 9 9.80 -1.09 9.64
C TRP A 9 9.03 0.03 8.95
N ARG A 10 9.23 1.27 9.39
CA ARG A 10 9.25 2.38 8.43
C ARG A 10 10.58 2.32 7.68
N ARG A 11 10.60 1.62 6.52
CA ARG A 11 11.69 1.73 5.55
C ARG A 11 11.87 3.22 5.25
N GLN A 12 13.07 3.74 5.47
CA GLN A 12 13.39 5.14 5.22
C GLN A 12 13.11 5.43 3.73
N PRO A 13 12.36 6.49 3.40
CA PRO A 13 12.06 6.78 2.01
C PRO A 13 13.36 7.13 1.28
N ALA A 14 13.70 6.35 0.26
CA ALA A 14 14.97 6.51 -0.45
C ALA A 14 14.95 7.70 -1.42
N SER A 15 13.76 8.17 -1.80
CA SER A 15 13.55 9.16 -2.87
C SER A 15 13.01 10.52 -2.39
N GLY A 16 12.94 10.76 -1.09
CA GLY A 16 12.35 11.99 -0.54
C GLY A 16 10.82 12.08 -0.68
N LEU A 17 10.19 11.07 -1.28
CA LEU A 17 8.74 10.91 -1.33
C LEU A 17 8.19 10.43 0.03
N PRO A 18 6.90 10.67 0.33
CA PRO A 18 6.24 10.04 1.47
C PRO A 18 6.34 8.51 1.37
N ALA A 19 6.59 7.85 2.50
CA ALA A 19 6.89 6.42 2.54
C ALA A 19 5.75 5.55 1.97
N GLU A 20 4.51 6.00 2.18
CA GLU A 20 3.28 5.42 1.64
C GLU A 20 3.24 5.43 0.10
N ILE A 21 3.73 6.50 -0.53
CA ILE A 21 3.79 6.63 -2.01
C ILE A 21 4.85 5.69 -2.58
N GLU A 22 6.02 5.60 -1.95
CA GLU A 22 7.06 4.66 -2.38
C GLU A 22 6.58 3.20 -2.27
N GLN A 23 5.94 2.85 -1.16
CA GLN A 23 5.40 1.50 -0.97
C GLN A 23 4.32 1.15 -2.00
N ALA A 24 3.44 2.11 -2.29
CA ALA A 24 2.42 1.96 -3.30
C ALA A 24 3.01 1.77 -4.69
N ARG A 25 4.01 2.57 -5.08
CA ARG A 25 4.71 2.42 -6.37
C ARG A 25 5.41 1.07 -6.48
N ALA A 26 6.14 0.66 -5.43
CA ALA A 26 6.82 -0.63 -5.42
C ALA A 26 5.83 -1.81 -5.53
N LEU A 27 4.65 -1.70 -4.90
CA LEU A 27 3.57 -2.67 -5.05
C LEU A 27 3.08 -2.74 -6.50
N ILE A 28 2.73 -1.62 -7.11
CA ILE A 28 2.23 -1.59 -8.50
C ILE A 28 3.28 -2.13 -9.46
N GLU A 29 4.54 -1.72 -9.34
CA GLU A 29 5.62 -2.19 -10.20
C GLU A 29 5.87 -3.70 -10.06
N ALA A 30 5.72 -4.25 -8.85
CA ALA A 30 5.78 -5.70 -8.66
C ALA A 30 4.62 -6.42 -9.34
N VAL A 31 3.40 -5.85 -9.29
CA VAL A 31 2.22 -6.39 -9.98
C VAL A 31 2.37 -6.31 -11.50
N ASP A 32 2.85 -5.18 -12.03
CA ASP A 32 3.05 -4.96 -13.46
C ASP A 32 4.08 -5.93 -14.06
N ARG A 33 5.04 -6.39 -13.25
CA ARG A 33 5.99 -7.46 -13.62
C ARG A 33 5.40 -8.88 -13.56
N GLY A 34 4.10 -9.03 -13.26
CA GLY A 34 3.42 -10.31 -13.09
C GLY A 34 3.51 -10.89 -11.68
N GLY A 35 3.96 -10.12 -10.69
CA GLY A 35 3.98 -10.53 -9.28
C GLY A 35 2.60 -10.44 -8.64
N LEU A 36 2.17 -11.49 -7.94
CA LEU A 36 0.90 -11.46 -7.20
C LEU A 36 1.14 -11.05 -5.75
N PRO A 37 0.35 -10.11 -5.18
CA PRO A 37 0.47 -9.75 -3.78
C PRO A 37 0.06 -10.94 -2.90
N LEU A 38 1.04 -11.55 -2.22
CA LEU A 38 0.81 -12.72 -1.36
C LEU A 38 0.02 -12.40 -0.09
N ASN A 39 -0.14 -11.12 0.27
CA ASN A 39 -0.81 -10.71 1.49
C ASN A 39 -1.85 -9.59 1.24
N PRO A 40 -3.16 -9.93 1.19
CA PRO A 40 -4.24 -8.94 1.01
C PRO A 40 -4.28 -7.88 2.11
N ALA A 41 -3.96 -8.25 3.36
CA ALA A 41 -3.97 -7.31 4.48
C ALA A 41 -2.90 -6.21 4.31
N LYS A 42 -1.74 -6.56 3.75
CA LYS A 42 -0.67 -5.61 3.44
C LYS A 42 -1.07 -4.64 2.35
N VAL A 43 -1.71 -5.12 1.28
CA VAL A 43 -2.24 -4.28 0.21
C VAL A 43 -3.28 -3.29 0.76
N ASN A 44 -4.19 -3.77 1.59
CA ASN A 44 -5.20 -2.93 2.24
C ASN A 44 -4.59 -1.89 3.20
N ALA A 45 -3.48 -2.22 3.89
CA ALA A 45 -2.77 -1.25 4.73
C ALA A 45 -2.18 -0.12 3.90
N ILE A 46 -1.48 -0.45 2.80
CA ILE A 46 -0.92 0.55 1.86
C ILE A 46 -2.04 1.46 1.32
N ALA A 47 -3.18 0.88 0.91
CA ALA A 47 -4.31 1.69 0.44
C ALA A 47 -4.83 2.66 1.52
N ARG A 48 -4.96 2.21 2.77
CA ARG A 48 -5.38 3.08 3.89
C ARG A 48 -4.36 4.16 4.19
N ASP A 49 -3.07 3.85 4.10
CA ASP A 49 -1.99 4.81 4.31
C ASP A 49 -1.98 5.90 3.21
N LEU A 50 -2.45 5.58 2.01
CA LEU A 50 -2.71 6.56 0.93
C LEU A 50 -4.02 7.35 1.11
N GLY A 51 -4.79 7.09 2.17
CA GLY A 51 -6.09 7.72 2.40
C GLY A 51 -7.25 7.10 1.62
N LEU A 52 -7.07 5.92 1.02
CA LEU A 52 -8.15 5.20 0.33
C LEU A 52 -8.97 4.36 1.33
N GLU A 53 -10.29 4.50 1.28
CA GLU A 53 -11.18 3.65 2.05
C GLU A 53 -11.36 2.28 1.39
N VAL A 54 -10.85 1.21 2.01
CA VAL A 54 -10.93 -0.17 1.48
C VAL A 54 -11.63 -1.13 2.45
N SER A 55 -12.59 -1.89 1.93
CA SER A 55 -13.23 -2.97 2.67
C SER A 55 -12.24 -4.10 2.94
N ARG A 56 -12.36 -4.75 4.11
CA ARG A 56 -11.52 -5.92 4.46
C ARG A 56 -11.80 -7.12 3.54
N GLN A 57 -12.98 -7.15 2.92
CA GLN A 57 -13.43 -8.18 1.99
C GLN A 57 -13.24 -7.77 0.52
N ALA A 58 -12.69 -6.58 0.26
CA ALA A 58 -12.46 -6.15 -1.11
C ALA A 58 -11.48 -7.11 -1.81
N PRO A 59 -11.75 -7.47 -3.08
CA PRO A 59 -10.78 -8.19 -3.90
C PRO A 59 -9.45 -7.44 -3.96
N VAL A 60 -8.33 -8.18 -3.90
CA VAL A 60 -6.99 -7.59 -3.94
C VAL A 60 -6.77 -6.81 -5.22
N GLU A 61 -7.18 -7.36 -6.36
CA GLU A 61 -7.06 -6.73 -7.67
C GLU A 61 -7.79 -5.38 -7.71
N GLN A 62 -9.02 -5.32 -7.19
CA GLN A 62 -9.77 -4.07 -7.09
C GLN A 62 -9.03 -3.03 -6.22
N THR A 63 -8.36 -3.47 -5.15
CA THR A 63 -7.59 -2.57 -4.29
C THR A 63 -6.33 -2.07 -5.00
N VAL A 64 -5.64 -2.94 -5.73
CA VAL A 64 -4.48 -2.59 -6.55
C VAL A 64 -4.85 -1.56 -7.61
N GLU A 65 -5.97 -1.74 -8.30
CA GLU A 65 -6.45 -0.79 -9.31
C GLU A 65 -6.75 0.59 -8.69
N ARG A 66 -7.31 0.63 -7.47
CA ARG A 66 -7.56 1.90 -6.77
C ARG A 66 -6.27 2.60 -6.35
N ILE A 67 -5.27 1.83 -5.91
CA ILE A 67 -3.92 2.36 -5.62
C ILE A 67 -3.30 2.93 -6.91
N ARG A 68 -3.38 2.19 -8.02
CA ARG A 68 -2.88 2.64 -9.33
C ARG A 68 -3.53 3.97 -9.75
N ALA A 69 -4.85 4.05 -9.68
CA ALA A 69 -5.58 5.28 -9.99
C ALA A 69 -5.19 6.44 -9.07
N CYS A 70 -4.96 6.20 -7.79
CA CYS A 70 -4.50 7.21 -6.84
C CYS A 70 -3.12 7.79 -7.21
N LEU A 71 -2.20 6.95 -7.68
CA LEU A 71 -0.84 7.36 -8.07
C LEU A 71 -0.76 8.12 -9.39
N GLN A 72 -1.82 8.06 -10.22
CA GLN A 72 -1.91 8.77 -11.49
C GLN A 72 -2.50 10.18 -11.37
N ARG A 73 -2.90 10.60 -10.16
CA ARG A 73 -3.50 11.91 -9.87
C ARG A 73 -2.47 12.99 -9.63
#